data_AF-A0A1E7L987-F1
#
_entry.id   AF-A0A1E7L987-F1
#
_cell.length_a   1.000
_cell.length_b   1.000
_cell.length_c   1.000
_cell.angle_alpha   90.00
_cell.angle_beta   90.00
_cell.angle_gamma   90.00
#
_symmetry.space_group_name_H-M   'P 1'
#
loop_
_entity.id
_entity.type
_entity.pdbx_description
1 polymer ?
#
loop_
_entity_poly.entity_id
_entity_poly.type
_entity_poly.pdbx_seq_one_letter_code
_entity_poly.pdbx_strand_id
1 'polypeptide(L)'
;MDPGAGWFAVFTAHDPEGLRECLEGREVPPWDVVASLLEDLERRRGAGAARQAAERLRPLHGAAVAAHDAGTGGVPVLRERLAALAGELESARARVRELEAY
;
A
#
# COMPACT_ATOMS: atom_id res chain seq x y z
N MET A 1 -9.61 -17.43 18.43
CA MET A 1 -9.49 -16.22 17.61
C MET A 1 -8.85 -16.63 16.31
N ASP A 2 -9.52 -16.37 15.19
CA ASP A 2 -9.05 -16.75 13.86
C ASP A 2 -7.86 -15.87 13.44
N PRO A 3 -6.69 -16.45 13.11
CA PRO A 3 -5.55 -15.71 12.57
C PRO A 3 -5.87 -14.86 11.35
N GLY A 4 -6.92 -15.21 10.57
CA GLY A 4 -7.32 -14.57 9.31
C GLY A 4 -8.49 -13.57 9.37
N ALA A 5 -9.00 -13.19 10.55
CA ALA A 5 -10.17 -12.29 10.66
C ALA A 5 -9.85 -10.78 10.68
N GLY A 6 -8.60 -10.41 10.39
CA GLY A 6 -8.11 -9.03 10.44
C GLY A 6 -8.20 -8.30 9.10
N TRP A 7 -8.11 -6.96 9.11
CA TRP A 7 -8.10 -6.17 7.86
C TRP A 7 -6.89 -6.51 7.00
N PHE A 8 -5.74 -6.82 7.61
CA PHE A 8 -4.57 -7.28 6.88
C PHE A 8 -4.83 -8.60 6.14
N ALA A 9 -5.58 -9.52 6.76
CA ALA A 9 -5.88 -10.82 6.15
C ALA A 9 -6.77 -10.68 4.90
N VAL A 10 -7.65 -9.67 4.86
CA VAL A 10 -8.44 -9.34 3.65
C VAL A 10 -7.53 -8.92 2.50
N PHE A 11 -6.52 -8.08 2.77
CA PHE A 11 -5.51 -7.70 1.77
C PHE A 11 -4.71 -8.91 1.28
N THR A 12 -4.26 -9.77 2.19
CA THR A 12 -3.55 -11.01 1.84
C THR A 12 -4.37 -11.92 0.92
N ALA A 13 -5.69 -11.98 1.13
CA ALA A 13 -6.56 -12.78 0.29
C ALA A 13 -6.79 -12.16 -1.10
N HIS A 14 -6.70 -10.83 -1.21
CA HIS A 14 -6.90 -10.11 -2.46
C HIS A 14 -5.68 -10.18 -3.40
N ASP A 15 -4.48 -10.03 -2.84
CA ASP A 15 -3.23 -10.08 -3.59
C ASP A 15 -2.13 -10.84 -2.81
N PRO A 16 -2.16 -12.20 -2.85
CA PRO A 16 -1.19 -13.01 -2.12
C PRO A 16 0.22 -12.90 -2.73
N GLU A 17 0.32 -12.64 -4.03
CA GLU A 17 1.59 -12.54 -4.73
C GLU A 17 2.29 -11.21 -4.41
N GLY A 18 1.58 -10.09 -4.48
CA GLY A 18 2.11 -8.79 -4.07
C GLY A 18 2.54 -8.78 -2.60
N LEU A 19 1.81 -9.48 -1.72
CA LEU A 19 2.26 -9.64 -0.34
C LEU A 19 3.55 -10.47 -0.24
N ARG A 20 3.69 -11.54 -1.02
CA ARG A 20 4.90 -12.35 -1.06
C ARG A 20 6.11 -11.53 -1.50
N GLU A 21 5.96 -10.70 -2.53
CA GLU A 21 6.99 -9.76 -2.98
C GLU A 21 7.41 -8.77 -1.87
N CYS A 22 6.44 -8.27 -1.09
CA CYS A 22 6.71 -7.41 0.06
C CYS A 22 7.47 -8.13 1.18
N LEU A 23 7.09 -9.38 1.50
CA LEU A 23 7.75 -10.19 2.52
C LEU A 23 9.16 -10.63 2.12
N GLU A 24 9.39 -10.82 0.82
CA GLU A 24 10.70 -11.14 0.25
C GLU A 24 11.57 -9.88 0.01
N GLY A 25 11.05 -8.69 0.35
CA GLY A 25 11.77 -7.42 0.29
C GLY A 25 12.01 -6.89 -1.12
N ARG A 26 11.30 -7.42 -2.12
CA ARG A 26 11.38 -6.94 -3.52
C ARG A 26 10.51 -5.72 -3.78
N GLU A 27 9.39 -5.61 -3.06
CA GLU A 27 8.50 -4.45 -3.10
C GLU A 27 8.32 -3.87 -1.69
N VAL A 28 7.98 -2.59 -1.61
CA VAL A 28 7.64 -1.94 -0.34
C VAL A 28 6.14 -1.98 -0.15
N PRO A 29 5.61 -2.50 0.99
CA PRO A 29 4.18 -2.58 1.18
C PRO A 29 3.54 -1.17 1.19
N PRO A 30 2.38 -1.00 0.56
CA PRO A 30 1.58 0.21 0.68
C PRO A 30 1.27 0.54 2.15
N TRP A 31 1.22 1.82 2.50
CA TRP A 31 1.06 2.22 3.91
C TRP A 31 -0.32 1.80 4.47
N ASP A 32 -1.37 1.76 3.66
CA ASP A 32 -2.70 1.26 4.02
C ASP A 32 -2.70 -0.22 4.41
N VAL A 33 -1.84 -1.04 3.78
CA VAL A 33 -1.62 -2.44 4.20
C VAL A 33 -0.93 -2.49 5.58
N VAL A 34 0.08 -1.63 5.79
CA VAL A 34 0.75 -1.51 7.11
C VAL A 34 -0.21 -0.98 8.18
N ALA A 35 -1.06 -0.03 7.84
CA ALA A 35 -2.09 0.51 8.73
C ALA A 35 -3.11 -0.56 9.12
N SER A 36 -3.55 -1.38 8.17
CA SER A 36 -4.45 -2.52 8.43
C SER A 36 -3.82 -3.53 9.41
N LEU A 37 -2.50 -3.78 9.30
CA LEU A 37 -1.78 -4.63 10.26
C LEU A 37 -1.69 -3.98 11.65
N LEU A 38 -1.54 -2.65 11.73
CA LEU A 38 -1.55 -1.92 13.01
C LEU A 38 -2.93 -1.94 13.67
N GLU A 39 -4.01 -1.86 12.91
CA GLU A 39 -5.38 -2.04 13.41
C GLU A 39 -5.61 -3.46 13.94
N ASP A 40 -5.08 -4.47 13.25
CA ASP A 40 -5.11 -5.85 13.73
C ASP A 40 -4.32 -6.03 15.02
N LEU A 41 -3.17 -5.36 15.14
CA LEU A 41 -2.36 -5.33 16.34
C LEU A 41 -3.10 -4.64 17.49
N GLU A 42 -3.78 -3.53 17.24
CA GLU A 42 -4.61 -2.83 18.23
C GLU A 42 -5.70 -3.76 18.78
N ARG A 43 -6.45 -4.44 17.89
CA ARG A 43 -7.49 -5.39 18.29
C ARG A 43 -6.96 -6.53 19.15
N ARG A 44 -5.71 -6.95 18.95
CA ARG A 44 -5.10 -8.10 19.64
C ARG A 44 -4.31 -7.74 20.89
N ARG A 45 -3.69 -6.56 20.94
CA ARG A 45 -2.70 -6.15 21.96
C ARG A 45 -2.97 -4.78 22.57
N GLY A 46 -4.02 -4.08 22.13
CA GLY A 46 -4.43 -2.78 22.62
C GLY A 46 -3.74 -1.61 21.91
N ALA A 47 -4.37 -0.42 22.02
CA ALA A 47 -3.96 0.80 21.33
C ALA A 47 -2.52 1.25 21.67
N GLY A 48 -2.05 1.02 22.90
CA GLY A 48 -0.69 1.38 23.29
C GLY A 48 0.38 0.62 22.51
N ALA A 49 0.19 -0.68 22.29
CA ALA A 49 1.11 -1.51 21.51
C ALA A 49 1.10 -1.11 20.03
N ALA A 50 -0.08 -0.85 19.47
CA ALA A 50 -0.24 -0.40 18.09
C ALA A 50 0.42 0.97 17.85
N ARG A 51 0.22 1.93 18.76
CA ARG A 51 0.86 3.26 18.67
C ARG A 51 2.38 3.17 18.69
N GLN A 52 2.96 2.41 19.62
CA GLN A 52 4.41 2.23 19.69
C GLN A 52 4.98 1.52 18.44
N ALA A 53 4.22 0.60 17.85
CA ALA A 53 4.59 -0.01 16.57
C ALA A 53 4.52 1.02 15.42
N ALA A 54 3.47 1.82 15.35
CA ALA A 54 3.28 2.85 14.32
C ALA A 54 4.39 3.91 14.35
N GLU A 55 4.77 4.38 15.54
CA GLU A 55 5.84 5.37 15.72
C GLU A 55 7.20 4.86 15.19
N ARG A 56 7.46 3.55 15.31
CA ARG A 56 8.67 2.91 14.76
C ARG A 56 8.56 2.61 13.26
N LEU A 57 7.40 2.14 12.81
CA LEU A 57 7.19 1.72 11.43
C LEU A 57 7.14 2.89 10.46
N ARG A 58 6.63 4.05 10.87
CA ARG A 58 6.52 5.23 10.00
C ARG A 58 7.86 5.67 9.39
N PRO A 59 8.93 5.92 10.16
CA PRO A 59 10.22 6.32 9.59
C PRO A 59 10.88 5.18 8.79
N LEU A 60 10.72 3.92 9.21
CA LEU A 60 11.26 2.76 8.49
C LEU A 60 10.60 2.59 7.12
N HIS A 61 9.28 2.77 7.05
CA HIS A 61 8.53 2.73 5.79
C HIS A 61 9.00 3.83 4.85
N GLY A 62 9.14 5.08 5.34
CA GLY A 62 9.67 6.17 4.52
C GLY A 62 11.08 5.91 4.01
N ALA A 63 11.97 5.35 4.84
CA ALA A 63 13.32 4.98 4.41
C ALA A 63 13.31 3.84 3.37
N ALA A 64 12.42 2.86 3.52
CA ALA A 64 12.27 1.76 2.56
C ALA A 64 11.76 2.27 1.20
N VAL A 65 10.75 3.14 1.19
CA VAL A 65 10.25 3.79 -0.04
C VAL A 65 11.37 4.56 -0.73
N ALA A 66 12.10 5.40 0.01
CA ALA A 66 13.20 6.18 -0.56
C ALA A 66 14.32 5.29 -1.14
N ALA A 67 14.66 4.19 -0.47
CA ALA A 67 15.65 3.24 -0.95
C ALA A 67 15.16 2.48 -2.20
N HIS A 68 13.89 2.09 -2.24
CA HIS A 68 13.28 1.44 -3.40
C HIS A 68 13.26 2.39 -4.61
N ASP A 69 12.85 3.64 -4.42
CA ASP A 69 12.82 4.66 -5.48
C ASP A 69 14.22 5.02 -6.02
N ALA A 70 15.23 4.99 -5.14
CA ALA A 70 16.64 5.23 -5.50
C ALA A 70 17.32 4.03 -6.18
N GLY A 71 16.65 2.86 -6.23
CA GLY A 71 17.16 1.65 -6.87
C GLY A 71 17.42 1.82 -8.38
N THR A 72 18.31 1.00 -8.92
CA THR A 72 18.70 1.07 -10.34
C THR A 72 17.51 0.74 -11.24
N GLY A 73 16.99 1.72 -11.97
CA GLY A 73 15.79 1.60 -12.82
C GLY A 73 14.51 2.21 -12.25
N GLY A 74 14.53 2.74 -11.01
CA GLY A 74 13.36 3.33 -10.35
C GLY A 74 12.76 4.52 -11.11
N VAL A 75 13.60 5.47 -11.57
CA VAL A 75 13.12 6.66 -12.28
C VAL A 75 12.38 6.32 -13.59
N PRO A 76 12.90 5.46 -14.49
CA PRO A 76 12.13 4.99 -15.64
C PRO A 76 10.80 4.30 -15.29
N VAL A 77 10.80 3.39 -14.32
CA VAL A 77 9.59 2.66 -13.88
C VAL A 77 8.54 3.61 -13.29
N LEU A 78 8.97 4.57 -12.48
CA LEU A 78 8.09 5.60 -11.91
C LEU A 78 7.48 6.48 -13.00
N ARG A 79 8.25 6.84 -14.04
CA ARG A 79 7.71 7.59 -15.19
C ARG A 79 6.68 6.80 -15.97
N GLU A 80 6.90 5.51 -16.19
CA GLU A 80 5.96 4.63 -16.88
C GLU A 80 4.65 4.48 -16.09
N ARG A 81 4.75 4.20 -14.78
CA ARG A 81 3.58 4.13 -13.88
C ARG A 81 2.80 5.45 -13.86
N LEU A 82 3.49 6.59 -13.79
CA LEU A 82 2.85 7.91 -13.84
C LEU A 82 2.09 8.14 -15.16
N ALA A 83 2.66 7.73 -16.28
CA ALA A 83 2.02 7.86 -17.58
C ALA A 83 0.74 7.02 -17.67
N ALA A 84 0.75 5.79 -17.14
CA ALA A 84 -0.42 4.91 -17.08
C ALA A 84 -1.55 5.54 -16.24
N LEU A 85 -1.25 5.97 -15.01
CA LEU A 85 -2.23 6.61 -14.12
C LEU A 85 -2.79 7.91 -14.71
N ALA A 86 -1.97 8.70 -15.41
CA ALA A 86 -2.45 9.90 -16.10
C ALA A 86 -3.45 9.56 -17.22
N GLY A 87 -3.22 8.48 -17.96
CA GLY A 87 -4.15 7.97 -18.97
C GLY A 87 -5.48 7.47 -18.39
N GLU A 88 -5.42 6.75 -17.27
CA GLU A 88 -6.61 6.31 -16.53
C GLU A 88 -7.42 7.49 -16.00
N LEU A 89 -6.74 8.51 -15.44
CA LEU A 89 -7.38 9.72 -14.94
C LEU A 89 -8.11 10.48 -16.05
N GLU A 90 -7.48 10.65 -17.21
CA GLU A 90 -8.12 11.36 -18.33
C GLU A 90 -9.33 10.57 -18.85
N SER A 91 -9.23 9.25 -18.92
CA SER A 91 -10.34 8.38 -19.31
C SER A 91 -11.51 8.47 -18.33
N ALA A 92 -11.23 8.48 -17.01
CA ALA A 92 -12.25 8.66 -15.99
C ALA A 92 -12.92 10.04 -16.08
N ARG A 93 -12.13 11.11 -16.31
CA ARG A 93 -12.65 12.47 -16.50
C ARG A 93 -13.51 12.61 -17.76
N ALA A 94 -13.14 11.94 -18.85
CA ALA A 94 -13.96 11.92 -20.06
C ALA A 94 -15.32 11.26 -19.77
N ARG A 95 -15.32 10.12 -19.07
CA ARG A 95 -16.56 9.42 -18.70
C ARG A 95 -17.47 10.25 -17.80
N VAL A 96 -16.90 10.97 -16.83
CA VAL A 96 -17.68 11.87 -15.96
C VAL A 96 -18.35 12.97 -16.78
N ARG A 97 -17.60 13.63 -17.69
CA ARG A 97 -18.15 14.66 -18.58
C ARG A 97 -19.28 14.14 -19.47
N GLU A 98 -19.18 12.92 -19.98
CA GLU A 98 -20.26 12.28 -20.74
C GLU A 98 -21.51 12.04 -19.90
N LEU A 99 -21.35 11.60 -18.65
CA LEU A 99 -22.47 11.38 -17.72
C LEU A 99 -23.14 12.68 -17.28
N GLU A 100 -22.37 13.77 -17.13
CA GLU A 100 -22.88 15.10 -16.76
C GLU A 100 -23.55 15.84 -17.93
N ALA A 101 -23.34 15.38 -19.17
CA ALA A 101 -23.96 15.94 -20.37
C ALA A 101 -25.34 15.33 -20.70
N TYR A 102 -25.78 14.32 -19.93
CA TYR A 102 -27.10 13.69 -19.98
C TYR A 102 -28.06 14.30 -18.95
#